data_AF-A0A3L6G0E4-F1
#
_entry.id   AF-A0A3L6G0E4-F1
#
_cell.length_a   1.000
_cell.length_b   1.000
_cell.length_c   1.000
_cell.angle_alpha   90.00
_cell.angle_beta   90.00
_cell.angle_gamma   90.00
#
_symmetry.space_group_name_H-M   'P 1'
#
loop_
_entity.id
_entity.type
_entity.pdbx_description
1 polymer ?
#
loop_
_entity_poly.entity_id
_entity_poly.type
_entity_poly.pdbx_seq_one_letter_code
_entity_poly.pdbx_strand_id
1 'polypeptide(L)'
;MQVLELGILVHSVIIGVSLGASVRSSTIRPLVGALSFHQFFEGIGLGGCIVQANFKLRATVMMAIFFSLTAPIGIALGIGISSSYNGHSTTAFIVEGVFNSASAGILIYMSLVDLLATDFNKPKLQTNTKLQLMTYLALFLGAGMMSMLAIWA
;
A
#
# COMPACT_ATOMS: atom_id res chain seq x y z
N MET A 1 -10.78 -0.65 11.24
CA MET A 1 -10.85 -0.58 9.76
C MET A 1 -10.91 0.84 9.18
N GLN A 2 -11.46 1.84 9.89
CA GLN A 2 -11.26 3.25 9.51
C GLN A 2 -9.76 3.60 9.37
N VAL A 3 -8.92 3.05 10.26
CA VAL A 3 -7.46 3.19 10.19
C VAL A 3 -6.87 2.47 8.97
N LEU A 4 -7.43 1.31 8.57
CA LEU A 4 -6.95 0.54 7.41
C LEU A 4 -7.23 1.23 6.08
N GLU A 5 -8.45 1.72 5.93
CA GLU A 5 -8.87 2.49 4.76
C GLU A 5 -8.11 3.81 4.68
N LEU A 6 -7.91 4.50 5.81
CA LEU A 6 -7.14 5.74 5.88
C LEU A 6 -5.66 5.53 5.54
N GLY A 7 -5.03 4.48 6.08
CA GLY A 7 -3.63 4.16 5.83
C GLY A 7 -3.35 3.88 4.35
N ILE A 8 -4.22 3.09 3.71
CA ILE A 8 -4.16 2.78 2.29
C ILE A 8 -4.42 4.03 1.44
N LEU A 9 -5.41 4.86 1.80
CA LEU A 9 -5.70 6.12 1.13
C LEU A 9 -4.50 7.07 1.14
N VAL A 10 -3.97 7.35 2.34
CA VAL A 10 -2.87 8.30 2.49
C VAL A 10 -1.63 7.81 1.75
N HIS A 11 -1.27 6.53 1.89
CA HIS A 11 -0.13 5.94 1.21
C HIS A 11 -0.24 6.02 -0.33
N SER A 12 -1.39 5.60 -0.86
CA SER A 12 -1.61 5.54 -2.31
C SER A 12 -1.65 6.92 -2.96
N VAL A 13 -2.13 7.96 -2.25
CA VAL A 13 -2.07 9.34 -2.76
C VAL A 13 -0.63 9.82 -2.85
N ILE A 14 0.16 9.62 -1.79
CA ILE A 14 1.55 10.11 -1.73
C ILE A 14 2.38 9.48 -2.85
N ILE A 15 2.29 8.16 -3.00
CA ILE A 15 2.96 7.43 -4.08
C ILE A 15 2.53 7.93 -5.45
N GLY A 16 1.22 8.11 -5.66
CA GLY A 16 0.69 8.62 -6.92
C GLY A 16 1.23 10.02 -7.26
N VAL A 17 1.27 10.92 -6.27
CA VAL A 17 1.82 12.27 -6.44
C VAL A 17 3.30 12.22 -6.80
N SER A 18 4.11 11.40 -6.12
CA SER A 18 5.54 11.25 -6.42
C SER A 18 5.78 10.70 -7.83
N LEU A 19 4.99 9.71 -8.26
CA LEU A 19 5.05 9.20 -9.63
C LEU A 19 4.63 10.27 -10.66
N GLY A 20 3.53 10.99 -10.42
CA GLY A 20 3.03 12.04 -11.33
C GLY A 20 3.94 13.27 -11.41
N ALA A 21 4.70 13.55 -10.34
CA ALA A 21 5.67 14.63 -10.30
C ALA A 21 7.02 14.26 -10.96
N SER A 22 7.24 12.98 -11.26
CA SER A 22 8.48 12.52 -11.89
C SER A 22 8.57 12.99 -13.35
N VAL A 23 9.68 13.65 -13.69
CA VAL A 23 9.84 14.32 -15.00
C VAL A 23 10.63 13.48 -16.02
N ARG A 24 11.39 12.48 -15.56
CA ARG A 24 12.27 11.65 -16.41
C ARG A 24 11.59 10.36 -16.84
N SER A 25 11.42 10.17 -18.16
CA SER A 25 10.82 8.95 -18.73
C SER A 25 11.59 7.67 -18.41
N SER A 26 12.91 7.75 -18.18
CA SER A 26 13.76 6.63 -17.75
C SER A 26 13.48 6.18 -16.32
N THR A 27 12.93 7.04 -15.48
CA THR A 27 12.51 6.74 -14.10
C THR A 27 11.04 6.29 -14.06
N ILE A 28 10.17 6.92 -14.86
CA ILE A 28 8.72 6.62 -14.87
C ILE A 28 8.42 5.18 -15.31
N ARG A 29 9.06 4.69 -16.39
CA ARG A 29 8.76 3.36 -16.95
C ARG A 29 8.96 2.21 -15.94
N PRO A 30 10.13 2.06 -15.28
CA PRO A 30 10.30 1.04 -14.26
C PRO A 30 9.41 1.28 -13.03
N LEU A 31 9.23 2.54 -12.61
CA LEU A 31 8.41 2.89 -11.45
C LEU A 31 6.93 2.54 -11.64
N VAL A 32 6.36 2.78 -12.83
CA VAL A 32 4.98 2.35 -13.16
C VAL A 32 4.86 0.83 -13.11
N GLY A 33 5.86 0.11 -13.61
CA GLY A 33 5.90 -1.36 -13.54
C GLY A 33 5.90 -1.83 -12.09
N ALA A 34 6.82 -1.33 -11.28
CA ALA A 34 6.94 -1.66 -9.86
C ALA A 34 5.66 -1.34 -9.08
N LEU A 35 5.09 -0.15 -9.28
CA LEU A 35 3.86 0.29 -8.61
C LEU A 35 2.62 -0.47 -9.04
N SER A 36 2.56 -0.93 -10.29
CA SER A 36 1.45 -1.78 -10.75
C SER A 36 1.45 -3.12 -10.00
N PHE A 37 2.61 -3.75 -9.82
CA PHE A 37 2.73 -4.97 -9.03
C PHE A 37 2.51 -4.72 -7.53
N HIS A 38 2.98 -3.58 -7.00
CA HIS A 38 2.74 -3.16 -5.62
C HIS A 38 1.22 -3.06 -5.35
N GLN A 39 0.50 -2.30 -6.18
CA GLN A 39 -0.95 -2.11 -6.06
C GLN A 39 -1.70 -3.43 -6.27
N PHE A 40 -1.20 -4.33 -7.11
CA PHE A 40 -1.78 -5.66 -7.29
C PHE A 40 -1.71 -6.49 -5.99
N PHE A 41 -0.56 -6.53 -5.34
CA PHE A 41 -0.40 -7.27 -4.07
C PHE A 41 -1.17 -6.62 -2.92
N GLU A 42 -1.17 -5.29 -2.82
CA GLU A 42 -2.02 -4.58 -1.84
C GLU A 42 -3.52 -4.87 -2.08
N GLY A 43 -3.96 -4.92 -3.33
CA GLY A 43 -5.34 -5.25 -3.70
C GLY A 43 -5.75 -6.67 -3.32
N ILE A 44 -4.86 -7.65 -3.50
CA ILE A 44 -5.08 -9.03 -3.03
C ILE A 44 -5.22 -9.06 -1.51
N GLY A 45 -4.35 -8.35 -0.79
CA GLY A 45 -4.40 -8.25 0.68
C GLY A 45 -5.72 -7.64 1.17
N LEU A 46 -6.15 -6.53 0.58
CA LEU A 46 -7.43 -5.89 0.86
C LEU A 46 -8.60 -6.86 0.59
N GLY A 47 -8.58 -7.55 -0.55
CA GLY A 47 -9.60 -8.55 -0.91
C GLY A 47 -9.70 -9.69 0.11
N GLY A 48 -8.57 -10.21 0.59
CA GLY A 48 -8.52 -11.21 1.66
C GLY A 48 -9.16 -10.72 2.95
N CYS A 49 -8.88 -9.47 3.35
CA CYS A 49 -9.48 -8.84 4.53
C CYS A 49 -11.00 -8.69 4.38
N ILE A 50 -11.47 -8.26 3.21
CA ILE A 50 -12.90 -8.10 2.92
C ILE A 50 -13.63 -9.45 3.01
N VAL A 51 -13.08 -10.50 2.43
CA VAL A 51 -13.65 -11.86 2.49
C VAL A 51 -13.70 -12.35 3.93
N GLN A 52 -12.63 -12.14 4.70
CA GLN A 52 -12.56 -12.62 6.08
C GLN A 52 -13.52 -11.86 7.02
N ALA A 53 -13.69 -10.56 6.82
CA ALA A 53 -14.53 -9.72 7.67
C ALA A 53 -16.02 -9.72 7.29
N ASN A 54 -16.44 -10.42 6.21
CA ASN A 54 -17.83 -10.59 5.79
C ASN A 54 -18.63 -9.27 5.70
N PHE A 55 -18.04 -8.25 5.06
CA PHE A 55 -18.71 -6.96 4.94
C PHE A 55 -19.98 -7.00 4.08
N LYS A 56 -20.88 -6.06 4.39
CA LYS A 56 -22.00 -5.73 3.50
C LYS A 56 -21.44 -5.28 2.16
N LEU A 57 -22.09 -5.70 1.08
CA LEU A 57 -21.72 -5.36 -0.31
C LEU A 57 -21.42 -3.87 -0.50
N ARG A 58 -22.20 -2.98 0.13
CA ARG A 58 -21.98 -1.52 0.07
C ARG A 58 -20.59 -1.11 0.57
N ALA A 59 -20.13 -1.66 1.70
CA ALA A 59 -18.82 -1.32 2.25
C ALA A 59 -17.68 -1.91 1.41
N THR A 60 -17.86 -3.14 0.92
CA THR A 60 -16.92 -3.79 -0.01
C THR A 60 -16.73 -2.98 -1.30
N VAL A 61 -17.82 -2.55 -1.92
CA VAL A 61 -17.79 -1.73 -3.13
C VAL A 61 -17.13 -0.38 -2.87
N MET A 62 -17.44 0.25 -1.72
CA MET A 62 -16.86 1.53 -1.35
C MET A 62 -15.33 1.43 -1.17
N MET A 63 -14.85 0.41 -0.45
CA MET A 63 -13.41 0.16 -0.27
C MET A 63 -12.70 -0.11 -1.61
N ALA A 64 -13.32 -0.90 -2.50
CA ALA A 64 -12.75 -1.18 -3.82
C ALA A 64 -12.65 0.08 -4.70
N ILE A 65 -13.67 0.94 -4.66
CA ILE A 65 -13.69 2.22 -5.39
C ILE A 65 -12.59 3.15 -4.86
N PHE A 66 -12.51 3.35 -3.54
CA PHE A 66 -11.48 4.20 -2.95
C PHE A 66 -10.08 3.68 -3.28
N PHE A 67 -9.83 2.38 -3.10
CA PHE A 67 -8.55 1.76 -3.46
C PHE A 67 -8.16 2.00 -4.93
N SER A 68 -9.11 1.84 -5.85
CA SER A 68 -8.85 1.95 -7.29
C SER A 68 -8.67 3.40 -7.77
N LEU A 69 -9.36 4.36 -7.16
CA LEU A 69 -9.30 5.77 -7.57
C LEU A 69 -8.13 6.54 -6.95
N THR A 70 -7.65 6.11 -5.80
CA THR A 70 -6.66 6.88 -5.03
C THR A 70 -5.35 7.08 -5.79
N ALA A 71 -4.80 6.02 -6.39
CA ALA A 71 -3.55 6.12 -7.16
C ALA A 71 -3.69 7.00 -8.43
N PRO A 72 -4.73 6.83 -9.29
CA PRO A 72 -4.97 7.75 -10.41
C PRO A 72 -5.15 9.21 -10.00
N ILE A 73 -5.87 9.47 -8.91
CA ILE A 73 -6.05 10.83 -8.37
C ILE A 73 -4.70 11.39 -7.92
N GLY A 74 -3.90 10.61 -7.20
CA GLY A 74 -2.54 11.00 -6.79
C GLY A 74 -1.66 11.35 -7.99
N ILE A 75 -1.68 10.52 -9.04
CA ILE A 75 -0.91 10.77 -10.28
C ILE A 75 -1.37 12.06 -10.95
N ALA A 76 -2.68 12.28 -11.08
CA ALA A 76 -3.21 13.50 -11.66
C ALA A 76 -2.82 14.75 -10.87
N LEU A 77 -2.85 14.68 -9.53
CA LEU A 77 -2.36 15.73 -8.65
C LEU A 77 -0.85 15.96 -8.81
N GLY A 78 -0.05 14.90 -8.90
CA GLY A 78 1.40 14.99 -9.14
C GLY A 78 1.75 15.67 -10.47
N ILE A 79 1.00 15.34 -11.54
CA ILE A 79 1.14 15.99 -12.85
C ILE A 79 0.71 17.47 -12.78
N GLY A 80 -0.39 17.77 -12.09
CA GLY A 80 -0.85 19.15 -11.90
C GLY A 80 0.15 20.00 -11.15
N ILE A 81 0.72 19.46 -10.06
CA ILE A 81 1.73 20.12 -9.25
C ILE A 81 3.03 20.30 -10.05
N SER A 82 3.48 19.30 -10.82
CA SER A 82 4.74 19.37 -11.58
C SER A 82 4.83 20.55 -12.56
N SER A 83 3.69 21.06 -13.02
CA SER A 83 3.62 22.27 -13.87
C SER A 83 4.01 23.57 -13.16
N SER A 84 3.84 23.63 -11.82
CA SER A 84 4.09 24.81 -10.97
C SER A 84 5.27 24.61 -10.02
N TYR A 85 5.88 23.43 -10.03
CA TYR A 85 6.82 22.97 -9.01
C TYR A 85 8.25 22.92 -9.54
N ASN A 86 9.18 23.54 -8.81
CA ASN A 86 10.60 23.42 -9.11
C ASN A 86 11.11 22.11 -8.49
N GLY A 87 11.34 21.07 -9.31
CA GLY A 87 11.65 19.68 -8.91
C GLY A 87 12.94 19.46 -8.09
N HIS A 88 13.61 20.55 -7.67
CA HIS A 88 14.82 20.56 -6.83
C HIS A 88 14.60 21.27 -5.48
N SER A 89 13.36 21.59 -5.11
CA SER A 89 13.08 22.25 -3.83
C SER A 89 13.25 21.28 -2.65
N THR A 90 14.15 21.59 -1.73
CA THR A 90 14.37 20.83 -0.48
C THR A 90 13.09 20.67 0.34
N THR A 91 12.19 21.66 0.29
CA THR A 91 10.89 21.63 0.98
C THR A 91 10.00 20.49 0.48
N ALA A 92 10.12 20.11 -0.79
CA ALA A 92 9.36 19.02 -1.40
C ALA A 92 9.68 17.67 -0.79
N PHE A 93 10.97 17.35 -0.75
CA PHE A 93 11.46 16.10 -0.20
C PHE A 93 11.20 16.00 1.30
N ILE A 94 11.21 17.13 2.02
CA ILE A 94 10.84 17.14 3.45
C ILE A 94 9.36 16.81 3.63
N VAL A 95 8.47 17.45 2.87
CA VAL A 95 7.02 17.19 2.95
C VAL A 95 6.72 15.75 2.56
N GLU A 96 7.26 15.27 1.45
CA GLU A 96 7.15 13.88 1.01
C GLU A 96 7.67 12.90 2.06
N GLY A 97 8.84 13.15 2.63
CA GLY A 97 9.43 12.31 3.68
C GLY A 97 8.58 12.24 4.95
N VAL A 98 8.02 13.37 5.40
CA VAL A 98 7.11 13.41 6.57
C VAL A 98 5.84 12.61 6.29
N PHE A 99 5.20 12.84 5.14
CA PHE A 99 3.99 12.11 4.77
C PHE A 99 4.25 10.61 4.57
N ASN A 100 5.38 10.23 3.96
CA ASN A 100 5.78 8.84 3.75
C ASN A 100 6.10 8.14 5.08
N SER A 101 6.78 8.81 6.01
CA SER A 101 7.06 8.24 7.34
C SER A 101 5.79 8.03 8.18
N ALA A 102 4.86 9.00 8.16
CA ALA A 102 3.57 8.86 8.81
C ALA A 102 2.75 7.72 8.20
N SER A 103 2.72 7.62 6.87
CA SER A 103 2.08 6.54 6.13
C SER A 103 2.68 5.16 6.47
N ALA A 104 4.01 5.04 6.45
CA ALA A 104 4.72 3.81 6.82
C ALA A 104 4.40 3.37 8.25
N GLY A 105 4.35 4.29 9.21
CA GLY A 105 3.95 3.99 10.58
C GLY A 105 2.54 3.40 10.70
N ILE A 106 1.58 3.95 9.97
CA ILE A 106 0.20 3.44 9.94
C ILE A 106 0.15 2.04 9.30
N LEU A 107 0.85 1.82 8.18
CA LEU A 107 0.90 0.51 7.51
C LEU A 107 1.60 -0.56 8.37
N ILE A 108 2.65 -0.20 9.11
CA ILE A 108 3.30 -1.10 10.08
C ILE A 108 2.32 -1.46 11.21
N TYR A 109 1.61 -0.48 11.78
CA TYR A 109 0.60 -0.76 12.80
C TYR A 109 -0.49 -1.71 12.27
N MET A 110 -1.02 -1.44 11.07
CA MET A 110 -2.06 -2.26 10.46
C MET A 110 -1.60 -3.68 10.17
N SER A 111 -0.40 -3.84 9.60
CA SER A 111 0.14 -5.16 9.31
C SER A 111 0.38 -5.96 10.59
N LEU A 112 1.00 -5.38 11.62
CA LEU A 112 1.33 -6.10 12.85
C LEU A 112 0.10 -6.32 13.75
N VAL A 113 -0.68 -5.28 14.00
CA VAL A 113 -1.76 -5.29 15.01
C VAL A 113 -3.09 -5.71 14.41
N ASP A 114 -3.50 -5.11 13.30
CA ASP A 114 -4.84 -5.37 12.75
C ASP A 114 -4.87 -6.70 11.96
N LEU A 115 -3.78 -7.08 11.28
CA LEU A 115 -3.71 -8.29 10.45
C LEU A 115 -3.00 -9.46 11.14
N LEU A 116 -1.69 -9.35 11.38
CA LEU A 116 -0.89 -10.47 11.89
C LEU A 116 -1.35 -10.92 13.27
N ALA A 117 -1.54 -9.99 14.22
CA ALA A 117 -2.00 -10.38 15.55
C ALA A 117 -3.39 -11.05 15.50
N THR A 118 -4.30 -10.57 14.64
CA THR A 118 -5.63 -11.17 14.46
C THR A 118 -5.57 -12.58 13.87
N ASP A 119 -4.72 -12.81 12.86
CA ASP A 119 -4.58 -14.12 12.23
C ASP A 119 -3.79 -15.12 13.09
N PHE A 120 -2.73 -14.67 13.76
CA PHE A 120 -1.86 -15.53 14.57
C PHE A 120 -2.42 -15.90 15.95
N ASN A 121 -3.35 -15.10 16.48
CA ASN A 121 -4.03 -15.42 17.73
C ASN A 121 -5.25 -16.35 17.56
N LYS A 122 -5.59 -16.78 16.34
CA LYS A 122 -6.68 -17.73 16.13
C LYS A 122 -6.32 -19.11 16.74
N PRO A 123 -7.18 -19.72 17.57
CA PRO A 123 -6.91 -21.04 18.16
C PRO A 123 -6.62 -22.13 17.13
N LYS A 124 -7.25 -22.03 15.95
CA LYS A 124 -7.02 -22.93 14.82
C LYS A 124 -5.59 -22.88 14.28
N LEU A 125 -4.94 -21.72 14.33
CA LEU A 125 -3.54 -21.59 13.91
C LEU A 125 -2.61 -22.08 15.01
N GLN A 126 -2.86 -21.70 16.27
CA GLN A 126 -2.00 -22.07 17.41
C GLN A 126 -1.98 -23.57 17.70
N THR A 127 -3.06 -24.29 17.39
CA THR A 127 -3.17 -25.74 17.60
C THR A 127 -2.61 -26.58 16.46
N ASN A 128 -2.36 -25.98 15.29
CA ASN A 128 -1.93 -26.70 14.09
C ASN A 128 -0.56 -26.19 13.61
N THR A 129 0.51 -26.87 14.03
CA THR A 129 1.90 -26.53 13.71
C THR A 129 2.19 -26.52 12.21
N LYS A 130 1.56 -27.41 11.43
CA LYS A 130 1.70 -27.40 9.97
C LYS A 130 1.10 -26.14 9.37
N LEU A 131 -0.09 -25.74 9.82
CA LEU A 131 -0.75 -24.51 9.35
C LEU A 131 0.07 -23.28 9.76
N GLN A 132 0.57 -23.23 10.99
CA GLN A 132 1.41 -22.16 11.49
C GLN A 132 2.70 -21.99 10.65
N LEU A 133 3.38 -23.09 10.31
CA LEU A 133 4.57 -23.05 9.45
C LEU A 133 4.23 -22.53 8.05
N MET A 134 3.13 -23.00 7.45
CA MET A 134 2.68 -22.54 6.13
C MET A 134 2.35 -21.04 6.15
N THR A 135 1.73 -20.54 7.21
CA THR A 135 1.45 -19.10 7.36
C THR A 135 2.73 -18.28 7.50
N TYR A 136 3.72 -18.73 8.27
CA TYR A 136 5.02 -18.04 8.33
C TYR A 136 5.73 -18.02 6.98
N LEU A 137 5.76 -19.14 6.25
CA LEU A 137 6.35 -19.20 4.91
C LEU A 137 5.64 -18.25 3.94
N ALA A 138 4.31 -18.21 3.96
CA ALA A 138 3.53 -17.28 3.13
C ALA A 138 3.79 -15.82 3.50
N LEU A 139 3.90 -15.50 4.78
CA LEU A 139 4.22 -14.16 5.28
C LEU A 139 5.60 -13.69 4.78
N PHE A 140 6.64 -14.50 4.97
CA PHE A 140 7.99 -14.15 4.51
C PHE A 140 8.12 -14.11 2.99
N LEU A 141 7.40 -14.99 2.27
CA LEU A 141 7.35 -14.95 0.82
C LEU A 141 6.71 -13.64 0.33
N GLY A 142 5.57 -13.24 0.90
CA GLY A 142 4.92 -11.98 0.57
C GLY A 142 5.80 -10.76 0.86
N ALA A 143 6.44 -10.72 2.04
CA ALA A 143 7.38 -9.67 2.40
C ALA A 143 8.58 -9.62 1.43
N GLY A 144 9.12 -10.78 1.06
CA GLY A 144 10.22 -10.89 0.09
C GLY A 144 9.83 -10.40 -1.31
N MET A 145 8.63 -10.74 -1.78
CA MET A 145 8.10 -10.25 -3.06
C MET A 145 7.95 -8.74 -3.08
N MET A 146 7.38 -8.14 -2.03
CA MET A 146 7.26 -6.69 -1.91
C MET A 146 8.64 -6.00 -1.82
N SER A 147 9.59 -6.59 -1.10
CA SER A 147 10.96 -6.07 -1.03
C SER A 147 11.68 -6.12 -2.37
N MET A 148 11.41 -7.11 -3.23
CA MET A 148 12.02 -7.22 -4.55
C MET A 148 11.52 -6.12 -5.50
N LEU A 149 10.26 -5.70 -5.38
CA LEU A 149 9.71 -4.59 -6.16
C LEU A 149 10.41 -3.26 -5.84
N ALA A 150 10.86 -3.08 -4.59
CA ALA A 150 11.57 -1.87 -4.16
C ALA A 150 12.94 -1.68 -4.83
N ILE A 151 13.49 -2.68 -5.52
CA ILE A 151 14.73 -2.54 -6.31
C ILE A 151 14.50 -1.65 -7.55
N TRP A 152 13.25 -1.62 -8.03
CA TRP A 152 12.86 -0.97 -9.29
C TRP A 152 12.00 0.28 -9.09
N ALA A 153 11.58 0.54 -7.85
CA ALA A 153 10.88 1.75 -7.42
C ALA A 153 11.90 2.79 -6.95
#